data_AF-A0A066Z9Y1-F1
#
_entry.id   AF-A0A066Z9Y1-F1
#
_cell.length_a   1.000
_cell.length_b   1.000
_cell.length_c   1.000
_cell.angle_alpha   90.00
_cell.angle_beta   90.00
_cell.angle_gamma   90.00
#
_symmetry.space_group_name_H-M   'P 1'
#
loop_
_entity.id
_entity.type
_entity.pdbx_description
1 polymer ?
#
loop_
_entity_poly.entity_id
_entity_poly.type
_entity_poly.pdbx_seq_one_letter_code
_entity_poly.pdbx_strand_id
1 'polypeptide(L)'
;MLKYLTSADVQTELLNSGAATIPVNPAAVGAIKDPLVKQIYDYNAKASYVQVYFDVALPTAAGQALNDAAADLFAGKGDAGSVARAVNSAG
;
A
#
# COMPACT_ATOMS: atom_id res chain seq x y z
N MET A 1 -6.06 19.10 13.90
CA MET A 1 -5.03 18.03 13.82
C MET A 1 -4.82 17.53 12.39
N LEU A 2 -5.82 16.97 11.69
CA LEU A 2 -5.62 16.43 10.34
C LEU A 2 -5.06 17.44 9.33
N LYS A 3 -5.57 18.68 9.30
CA LYS A 3 -5.04 19.77 8.45
C LYS A 3 -3.56 20.08 8.69
N TYR A 4 -3.09 19.91 9.92
CA TYR A 4 -1.68 20.13 10.26
C TYR A 4 -0.83 18.99 9.70
N LEU A 5 -1.23 17.74 9.93
CA LEU A 5 -0.55 16.56 9.38
C LEU A 5 -0.49 16.56 7.86
N THR A 6 -1.52 17.08 7.18
CA THR A 6 -1.56 17.14 5.71
C THR A 6 -0.97 18.44 5.13
N SER A 7 -0.44 19.34 5.95
CA SER A 7 0.22 20.57 5.47
C SER A 7 1.49 20.25 4.67
N ALA A 8 1.88 21.17 3.76
CA ALA A 8 3.07 20.99 2.94
C ALA A 8 4.35 20.95 3.80
N ASP A 9 4.41 21.80 4.84
CA ASP A 9 5.55 21.88 5.75
C ASP A 9 5.75 20.58 6.52
N VAL A 10 4.69 20.07 7.17
CA VAL A 10 4.77 18.81 7.94
C VAL A 10 5.09 17.63 7.03
N GLN A 11 4.50 17.55 5.83
CA GLN A 11 4.83 16.46 4.92
C GLN A 11 6.26 16.55 4.38
N THR A 12 6.76 17.75 4.12
CA THR A 12 8.17 17.95 3.76
C THR A 12 9.11 17.47 4.87
N GLU A 13 8.76 17.73 6.13
CA GLU A 13 9.51 17.23 7.29
C GLU A 13 9.44 15.69 7.42
N LEU A 14 8.26 15.10 7.23
CA LEU A 14 8.08 13.64 7.24
C LEU A 14 8.89 12.95 6.13
N LEU A 15 8.94 13.54 4.94
CA LEU A 15 9.78 13.05 3.83
C LEU A 15 11.27 13.15 4.18
N ASN A 16 11.71 14.30 4.69
CA ASN A 16 13.11 14.54 5.03
C ASN A 16 13.62 13.66 6.18
N SER A 17 12.76 13.31 7.13
CA SER A 17 13.07 12.40 8.23
C SER A 17 13.00 10.93 7.84
N GLY A 18 12.44 10.59 6.68
CA GLY A 18 12.20 9.22 6.24
C GLY A 18 10.97 8.55 6.89
N ALA A 19 10.20 9.29 7.69
CA ALA A 19 8.95 8.80 8.28
C ALA A 19 7.83 8.61 7.23
N ALA A 20 7.94 9.28 6.08
CA ALA A 20 7.06 9.10 4.93
C ALA A 20 7.88 9.03 3.63
N THR A 21 7.37 8.28 2.65
CA THR A 21 8.03 8.08 1.35
C THR A 21 7.36 8.89 0.24
N ILE A 22 6.03 8.89 0.19
CA ILE A 22 5.24 9.61 -0.81
C ILE A 22 4.28 10.56 -0.09
N PRO A 23 4.30 11.87 -0.39
CA PRO A 23 3.42 12.83 0.25
C PRO A 23 2.02 12.74 -0.35
N VAL A 24 1.00 12.94 0.48
CA VAL A 24 -0.39 13.13 0.05
C VAL A 24 -0.68 14.58 -0.34
N ASN A 25 0.17 15.55 0.05
CA ASN A 25 0.07 16.93 -0.40
C ASN A 25 1.01 17.18 -1.60
N PRO A 26 0.48 17.51 -2.79
CA PRO A 26 1.29 17.73 -3.99
C PRO A 26 2.36 18.82 -3.84
N ALA A 27 2.16 19.81 -2.96
CA ALA A 27 3.14 20.87 -2.72
C ALA A 27 4.43 20.34 -2.06
N ALA A 28 4.41 19.17 -1.41
CA ALA A 28 5.58 18.56 -0.78
C ALA A 28 6.37 17.62 -1.72
N VAL A 29 5.91 17.39 -2.95
CA VAL A 29 6.54 16.46 -3.90
C VAL A 29 7.98 16.84 -4.24
N GLY A 30 8.30 18.14 -4.21
CA GLY A 30 9.66 18.63 -4.42
C GLY A 30 10.67 18.15 -3.36
N ALA A 31 10.20 17.65 -2.22
CA ALA A 31 11.04 17.10 -1.16
C ALA A 31 11.45 15.63 -1.38
N ILE A 32 10.90 14.95 -2.41
CA ILE A 32 11.29 13.58 -2.75
C ILE A 32 12.71 13.60 -3.33
N LYS A 33 13.66 12.98 -2.63
CA LYS A 33 15.09 12.93 -3.04
C LYS A 33 15.43 11.70 -3.87
N ASP A 34 14.75 10.58 -3.65
CA ASP A 34 15.02 9.33 -4.35
C ASP A 34 14.37 9.36 -5.75
N PRO A 35 15.15 9.24 -6.85
CA PRO A 35 14.62 9.24 -8.20
C PRO A 35 13.64 8.10 -8.48
N LEU A 36 13.80 6.92 -7.84
CA LEU A 36 12.85 5.81 -7.96
C LEU A 36 11.51 6.17 -7.31
N VAL A 37 11.54 6.78 -6.12
CA VAL A 37 10.32 7.24 -5.44
C VAL A 37 9.61 8.32 -6.26
N LYS A 38 10.37 9.24 -6.88
CA LYS A 38 9.80 10.26 -7.77
C LYS A 38 9.11 9.62 -8.98
N GLN A 39 9.71 8.58 -9.56
CA GLN A 39 9.10 7.83 -10.65
C GLN A 39 7.82 7.12 -10.21
N ILE A 40 7.79 6.51 -9.02
CA ILE A 40 6.58 5.88 -8.46
C ILE A 40 5.47 6.92 -8.26
N TYR A 41 5.79 8.10 -7.74
CA TYR A 41 4.82 9.19 -7.60
C TYR A 41 4.21 9.58 -8.96
N ASP A 42 5.05 9.74 -9.99
CA ASP A 42 4.57 10.14 -11.32
C ASP A 42 3.67 9.07 -11.96
N TYR A 43 3.93 7.78 -11.71
CA TYR A 43 3.02 6.70 -12.13
C TYR A 43 1.72 6.71 -11.34
N ASN A 44 1.80 6.85 -10.02
CA ASN A 44 0.63 6.90 -9.14
C ASN A 44 -0.31 8.06 -9.53
N ALA A 45 0.24 9.26 -9.76
CA ALA A 45 -0.52 10.43 -10.16
C ALA A 45 -1.20 10.32 -11.54
N LYS A 46 -0.72 9.42 -12.40
CA LYS A 46 -1.29 9.16 -13.74
C LYS A 46 -2.26 7.96 -13.76
N ALA A 47 -2.28 7.14 -12.72
CA ALA A 47 -3.14 5.98 -12.66
C ALA A 47 -4.61 6.41 -12.53
N SER A 48 -5.50 5.75 -13.29
CA SER A 48 -6.95 5.97 -13.16
C SER A 48 -7.50 5.44 -11.84
N TYR A 49 -6.80 4.48 -11.23
CA TYR A 49 -7.15 3.88 -9.96
C TYR A 49 -5.90 3.28 -9.29
N VAL A 50 -5.79 3.46 -7.97
CA VAL A 50 -4.79 2.83 -7.12
C VAL A 50 -5.52 2.00 -6.07
N GLN A 51 -5.50 0.68 -6.24
CA GLN A 51 -6.06 -0.28 -5.29
C GLN A 51 -5.19 -0.30 -4.02
N VAL A 52 -5.81 -0.26 -2.84
CA VAL A 52 -5.11 -0.57 -1.58
C VAL A 52 -4.67 -2.04 -1.59
N TYR A 53 -3.72 -2.41 -0.74
CA TYR A 53 -3.30 -3.81 -0.59
C TYR A 53 -4.51 -4.74 -0.48
N PHE A 54 -4.50 -5.83 -1.25
CA PHE A 54 -5.73 -6.61 -1.48
C PHE A 54 -6.22 -7.31 -0.20
N ASP A 55 -5.32 -7.75 0.67
CA ASP A 55 -5.65 -8.27 2.00
C ASP A 55 -6.29 -7.20 2.91
N VAL A 56 -5.87 -5.94 2.79
CA VAL A 56 -6.48 -4.79 3.50
C VAL A 56 -7.84 -4.40 2.91
N ALA A 57 -8.07 -4.67 1.62
CA ALA A 57 -9.36 -4.40 0.96
C ALA A 57 -10.47 -5.38 1.40
N LEU A 58 -10.11 -6.48 2.06
CA LEU A 58 -11.01 -7.54 2.53
C LEU A 58 -11.31 -7.37 4.03
N PRO A 59 -12.38 -8.02 4.56
CA PRO A 59 -12.52 -8.21 6.00
C PRO A 59 -11.25 -8.85 6.59
N THR A 60 -10.88 -8.45 7.81
CA THR A 60 -9.61 -8.85 8.44
C THR A 60 -9.35 -10.36 8.37
N ALA A 61 -10.37 -11.18 8.66
CA ALA A 61 -10.25 -12.65 8.62
C ALA A 61 -9.95 -13.17 7.20
N ALA A 62 -10.62 -12.64 6.19
CA ALA A 62 -10.42 -13.02 4.79
C ALA A 62 -9.04 -12.55 4.27
N GLY A 63 -8.58 -11.35 4.67
CA GLY A 63 -7.24 -10.86 4.35
C GLY A 63 -6.14 -11.72 4.98
N GLN A 64 -6.32 -12.15 6.23
CA GLN A 64 -5.40 -13.08 6.90
C GLN A 64 -5.38 -14.45 6.19
N ALA A 65 -6.56 -15.00 5.87
CA ALA A 65 -6.67 -16.26 5.14
C ALA A 65 -6.02 -16.20 3.75
N LEU A 66 -6.11 -15.07 3.06
CA LEU A 66 -5.39 -14.83 1.80
C LEU A 66 -3.88 -14.93 2.00
N ASN A 67 -3.34 -14.25 3.02
CA ASN A 67 -1.91 -14.21 3.30
C ASN A 67 -1.36 -15.61 3.65
N ASP A 68 -2.07 -16.35 4.50
CA ASP A 68 -1.68 -17.72 4.89
C ASP A 68 -1.73 -18.68 3.70
N ALA A 69 -2.81 -18.65 2.92
CA ALA A 69 -2.96 -19.53 1.76
C ALA A 69 -1.94 -19.21 0.65
N ALA A 70 -1.57 -17.95 0.48
CA ALA A 70 -0.49 -17.56 -0.43
C ALA A 70 0.86 -18.12 0.05
N ALA A 71 1.14 -18.08 1.35
CA ALA A 71 2.35 -18.69 1.91
C ALA A 71 2.39 -20.22 1.69
N ASP A 72 1.27 -20.91 1.88
CA ASP A 72 1.16 -22.35 1.62
C ASP A 72 1.33 -22.70 0.13
N LEU A 73 0.80 -21.87 -0.78
CA LEU A 73 1.02 -22.01 -2.22
C LEU A 73 2.52 -21.96 -2.55
N PHE A 74 3.25 -20.95 -2.04
CA PHE A 74 4.69 -20.84 -2.26
C PHE A 74 5.50 -21.95 -1.58
N ALA A 75 4.98 -22.53 -0.49
CA ALA A 75 5.58 -23.69 0.17
C ALA A 75 5.25 -25.03 -0.52
N GLY A 76 4.47 -25.04 -1.61
CA GLY A 76 4.04 -26.26 -2.30
C GLY A 76 3.00 -27.07 -1.54
N LYS A 77 2.32 -26.47 -0.56
CA LYS A 77 1.28 -27.09 0.29
C LYS A 77 -0.13 -26.76 -0.17
N GLY A 78 -0.28 -25.98 -1.23
CA GLY A 78 -1.56 -25.55 -1.79
C GLY A 78 -1.50 -25.30 -3.29
N ASP A 79 -2.64 -24.90 -3.85
CA ASP A 79 -2.80 -24.55 -5.25
C ASP A 79 -3.58 -23.23 -5.38
N ALA A 80 -3.72 -22.71 -6.60
CA ALA A 80 -4.48 -21.47 -6.83
C ALA A 80 -5.95 -21.59 -6.36
N GLY A 81 -6.53 -22.78 -6.42
CA GLY A 81 -7.89 -23.04 -5.96
C GLY A 81 -8.01 -23.01 -4.44
N SER A 82 -7.00 -23.46 -3.69
CA SER A 82 -7.00 -23.44 -2.23
C SER A 82 -6.98 -22.01 -1.70
N VAL A 83 -6.27 -21.09 -2.38
CA VAL A 83 -6.28 -19.66 -2.05
C VAL A 83 -7.69 -19.08 -2.15
N ALA A 84 -8.37 -19.29 -3.28
CA ALA A 84 -9.72 -18.78 -3.47
C ALA A 84 -10.72 -19.35 -2.45
N ARG A 85 -10.62 -20.66 -2.15
CA ARG A 85 -11.46 -21.31 -1.13
C ARG A 85 -11.21 -20.73 0.26
N ALA A 86 -9.94 -20.55 0.65
CA ALA A 86 -9.59 -20.01 1.96
C ALA A 86 -10.19 -18.62 2.19
N VAL A 87 -10.08 -17.73 1.19
CA VAL A 87 -10.66 -16.38 1.26
C VAL A 87 -12.18 -16.43 1.36
N ASN A 88 -12.85 -17.23 0.52
CA ASN A 88 -14.32 -17.33 0.52
C ASN A 88 -14.90 -17.96 1.78
N SER A 89 -14.16 -18.85 2.46
CA SER A 89 -14.61 -19.50 3.70
C SER A 89 -14.34 -18.67 4.95
N ALA A 90 -13.49 -17.64 4.85
CA ALA A 90 -13.16 -16.74 5.96
C ALA A 90 -14.00 -15.45 5.99
N GLY A 91 -14.92 -15.30 5.02
CA GLY A 91 -15.82 -14.16 4.85
C GLY A 91 -17.26 -14.45 5.25
#